data_AF-A0A7S3BP73-F1
#
_entry.id   AF-A0A7S3BP73-F1
#
_cell.length_a   1.000
_cell.length_b   1.000
_cell.length_c   1.000
_cell.angle_alpha   90.00
_cell.angle_beta   90.00
_cell.angle_gamma   90.00
#
_symmetry.space_group_name_H-M   'P 1'
#
loop_
_entity.id
_entity.type
_entity.pdbx_description
1 polymer ?
#
loop_
_entity_poly.entity_id
_entity_poly.type
_entity_poly.pdbx_seq_one_letter_code
_entity_poly.pdbx_strand_id
1 'polypeptide(L)'
;ALKSGFGARLQVLLTPAAWTFDIFAFEKLCCSVPGPGHGKSMTLIAFFLLESHGVIEHFGIHRSKLLTWLCRVEEAYLPANSYHNALHAADVTTSMGYFIRQPQLARHLTPLDTLCALIAALVHDLGHTGVNNGFLEATRDALAITYNDISILENHH
;
A
#
# COMPACT_ATOMS: atom_id res chain seq x y z
N ALA A 1 -6.63 -10.44 -34.07
CA ALA A 1 -7.29 -11.32 -33.08
C ALA A 1 -6.59 -11.32 -31.71
N LEU A 2 -6.14 -10.17 -31.20
CA LEU A 2 -5.39 -10.03 -29.93
C LEU A 2 -6.23 -9.41 -28.79
N LYS A 3 -7.57 -9.45 -28.90
CA LYS A 3 -8.48 -8.72 -27.99
C LYS A 3 -9.25 -9.59 -26.99
N SER A 4 -9.16 -10.92 -27.04
CA SER A 4 -9.99 -11.78 -26.18
C SER A 4 -9.25 -12.44 -25.00
N GLY A 5 -7.92 -12.56 -25.03
CA GLY A 5 -7.15 -13.23 -23.96
C GLY A 5 -6.59 -12.28 -22.89
N PHE A 6 -6.22 -11.05 -23.27
CA PHE A 6 -5.56 -10.09 -22.36
C PHE A 6 -6.53 -9.45 -21.37
N GLY A 7 -7.73 -9.06 -21.83
CA GLY A 7 -8.75 -8.44 -20.98
C GLY A 7 -9.32 -9.39 -19.91
N ALA A 8 -9.52 -10.67 -20.24
CA ALA A 8 -10.01 -11.67 -19.30
C ALA A 8 -8.97 -12.06 -18.23
N ARG A 9 -7.67 -12.12 -18.60
CA ARG A 9 -6.58 -12.31 -17.63
C ARG A 9 -6.41 -11.09 -16.73
N LEU A 10 -6.57 -9.88 -17.26
CA LEU A 10 -6.63 -8.66 -16.46
C LEU A 10 -7.77 -8.75 -15.44
N GLN A 11 -8.99 -9.06 -15.84
CA GLN A 11 -10.15 -9.02 -14.94
C GLN A 11 -10.05 -10.01 -13.75
N VAL A 12 -9.40 -11.16 -13.94
CA VAL A 12 -9.10 -12.14 -12.87
C VAL A 12 -7.92 -11.71 -11.98
N LEU A 13 -6.94 -10.97 -12.53
CA LEU A 13 -5.84 -10.33 -11.80
C LEU A 13 -6.23 -8.98 -11.16
N LEU A 14 -7.43 -8.45 -11.42
CA LEU A 14 -7.82 -7.06 -11.11
C LEU A 14 -8.88 -6.93 -10.01
N THR A 15 -9.07 -7.96 -9.19
CA THR A 15 -9.82 -7.76 -7.94
C THR A 15 -8.86 -7.85 -6.76
N PRO A 16 -8.21 -6.73 -6.36
CA PRO A 16 -7.52 -6.58 -5.07
C PRO A 16 -8.37 -6.92 -3.82
N ALA A 17 -9.61 -7.39 -4.02
CA ALA A 17 -10.55 -7.83 -3.00
C ALA A 17 -10.51 -9.34 -2.74
N ALA A 18 -9.76 -10.13 -3.53
CA ALA A 18 -9.67 -11.57 -3.35
C ALA A 18 -8.45 -11.95 -2.51
N TRP A 19 -8.59 -12.93 -1.62
CA TRP A 19 -7.46 -13.46 -0.83
C TRP A 19 -6.33 -14.03 -1.69
N THR A 20 -6.68 -14.54 -2.87
CA THR A 20 -5.75 -15.14 -3.83
C THR A 20 -5.12 -14.11 -4.77
N PHE A 21 -5.25 -12.81 -4.48
CA PHE A 21 -4.66 -11.77 -5.31
C PHE A 21 -3.12 -11.89 -5.30
N ASP A 22 -2.52 -12.02 -6.47
CA ASP A 22 -1.07 -12.13 -6.63
C ASP A 22 -0.46 -10.75 -6.85
N ILE A 23 0.01 -10.16 -5.75
CA ILE A 23 0.64 -8.83 -5.73
C ILE A 23 1.91 -8.77 -6.60
N PHE A 24 2.68 -9.85 -6.69
CA PHE A 24 3.88 -9.91 -7.51
C PHE A 24 3.56 -9.96 -9.00
N ALA A 25 2.51 -10.70 -9.39
CA ALA A 25 2.03 -10.71 -10.76
C ALA A 25 1.48 -9.33 -11.17
N PHE A 26 0.79 -8.64 -10.26
CA PHE A 26 0.32 -7.29 -10.49
C PHE A 26 1.47 -6.28 -10.66
N GLU A 27 2.49 -6.35 -9.81
CA GLU A 27 3.71 -5.52 -9.94
C GLU A 27 4.41 -5.73 -11.28
N LYS A 28 4.61 -7.00 -11.69
CA LYS A 28 5.19 -7.32 -13.00
C LYS A 28 4.37 -6.74 -14.15
N LEU A 29 3.04 -6.76 -14.04
CA LEU A 29 2.16 -6.14 -15.03
C LEU A 29 2.35 -4.62 -15.06
N CYS A 30 2.33 -3.94 -13.91
CA CYS A 30 2.57 -2.50 -13.81
C CYS A 30 3.94 -2.09 -14.38
N CYS A 31 4.98 -2.88 -14.14
CA CYS A 31 6.29 -2.68 -14.74
C CYS A 31 6.32 -2.94 -16.27
N SER A 32 5.46 -3.81 -16.78
CA SER A 32 5.42 -4.13 -18.22
C SER A 32 4.70 -3.08 -19.09
N VAL A 33 3.87 -2.24 -18.48
CA VAL A 33 3.07 -1.22 -19.18
C VAL A 33 3.81 0.12 -19.16
N PRO A 34 4.17 0.69 -20.32
CA PRO A 34 4.75 2.02 -20.40
C PRO A 34 3.69 3.12 -20.22
N GLY A 35 4.09 4.26 -19.66
CA GLY A 35 3.24 5.44 -19.51
C GLY A 35 2.87 5.76 -18.05
N PRO A 36 1.85 6.61 -17.82
CA PRO A 36 1.38 6.93 -16.48
C PRO A 36 0.97 5.67 -15.72
N GLY A 37 1.62 5.39 -14.58
CA GLY A 37 1.39 4.19 -13.78
C GLY A 37 2.43 3.08 -13.92
N HIS A 38 3.45 3.27 -14.78
CA HIS A 38 4.59 2.35 -14.87
C HIS A 38 5.28 2.17 -13.51
N GLY A 39 5.34 0.94 -13.02
CA GLY A 39 5.96 0.60 -11.73
C GLY A 39 5.30 1.27 -10.52
N LYS A 40 4.01 1.61 -10.60
CA LYS A 40 3.24 2.28 -9.53
C LYS A 40 2.17 1.36 -8.93
N SER A 41 2.52 0.12 -8.61
CA SER A 41 1.53 -0.86 -8.13
C SER A 41 0.89 -0.46 -6.81
N MET A 42 1.67 0.09 -5.88
CA MET A 42 1.18 0.52 -4.57
C MET A 42 0.16 1.65 -4.73
N THR A 43 0.49 2.66 -5.55
CA THR A 43 -0.42 3.77 -5.85
C THR A 43 -1.74 3.29 -6.46
N LEU A 44 -1.66 2.40 -7.46
CA LEU A 44 -2.85 1.93 -8.18
C LEU A 44 -3.77 1.09 -7.28
N ILE A 45 -3.21 0.19 -6.47
CA ILE A 45 -3.97 -0.61 -5.50
C ILE A 45 -4.60 0.27 -4.44
N ALA A 46 -3.84 1.18 -3.84
CA ALA A 46 -4.35 2.05 -2.78
C ALA A 46 -5.49 2.93 -3.29
N PHE A 47 -5.34 3.52 -4.49
CA PHE A 47 -6.41 4.30 -5.11
C PHE A 47 -7.65 3.45 -5.36
N PHE A 48 -7.50 2.25 -5.94
CA PHE A 48 -8.60 1.34 -6.18
C PHE A 48 -9.33 0.94 -4.89
N LEU A 49 -8.61 0.62 -3.82
CA LEU A 49 -9.20 0.24 -2.53
C LEU A 49 -9.95 1.42 -1.90
N LEU A 50 -9.36 2.61 -1.87
CA LEU A 50 -10.02 3.81 -1.35
C LEU A 50 -11.28 4.16 -2.16
N GLU A 51 -11.25 4.01 -3.49
CA GLU A 51 -12.42 4.25 -4.34
C GLU A 51 -13.50 3.19 -4.15
N SER A 52 -13.12 1.91 -4.15
CA SER A 52 -14.06 0.79 -4.02
C SER A 52 -14.68 0.64 -2.63
N HIS A 53 -14.07 1.24 -1.59
CA HIS A 53 -14.67 1.40 -0.26
C HIS A 53 -15.50 2.68 -0.11
N GLY A 54 -15.58 3.52 -1.15
CA GLY A 54 -16.40 4.75 -1.15
C GLY A 54 -15.85 5.88 -0.28
N VAL A 55 -14.67 5.74 0.34
CA VAL A 55 -14.13 6.73 1.27
C VAL A 55 -13.69 8.02 0.56
N ILE A 56 -13.29 7.92 -0.72
CA ILE A 56 -12.95 9.12 -1.52
C ILE A 56 -14.18 10.04 -1.65
N GLU A 57 -15.33 9.48 -2.00
CA GLU A 57 -16.57 10.24 -2.16
C GLU A 57 -17.11 10.71 -0.81
N HIS A 58 -17.16 9.82 0.18
CA HIS A 58 -17.69 10.11 1.51
C HIS A 58 -17.01 11.33 2.18
N PHE A 59 -15.69 11.44 2.07
CA PHE A 59 -14.92 12.54 2.66
C PHE A 59 -14.60 13.69 1.69
N GLY A 60 -15.11 13.64 0.45
CA GLY A 60 -14.83 14.67 -0.56
C GLY A 60 -13.35 14.80 -0.92
N ILE A 61 -12.60 13.69 -0.92
CA ILE A 61 -11.17 13.68 -1.20
C ILE A 61 -10.93 13.99 -2.68
N HIS A 62 -10.15 15.04 -2.97
CA HIS A 62 -9.77 15.38 -4.33
C HIS A 62 -8.85 14.29 -4.93
N ARG A 63 -9.36 13.55 -5.91
CA ARG A 63 -8.66 12.43 -6.59
C ARG A 63 -7.25 12.79 -7.08
N SER A 64 -7.05 13.97 -7.65
CA SER A 64 -5.73 14.41 -8.14
C SER A 64 -4.72 14.63 -7.02
N LYS A 65 -5.16 15.22 -5.88
CA LYS A 65 -4.33 15.38 -4.69
C LYS A 65 -4.02 14.03 -4.06
N LEU A 66 -5.00 13.13 -4.00
CA LEU A 66 -4.81 11.77 -3.50
C LEU A 66 -3.79 11.00 -4.35
N LEU A 67 -3.94 10.96 -5.67
CA LEU A 67 -2.98 10.30 -6.56
C LEU A 67 -1.56 10.88 -6.40
N THR A 68 -1.44 12.20 -6.28
CA THR A 68 -0.15 12.86 -6.04
C THR A 68 0.46 12.43 -4.70
N TRP A 69 -0.35 12.36 -3.65
CA TRP A 69 0.09 11.90 -2.34
C TRP A 69 0.51 10.43 -2.36
N LEU A 70 -0.29 9.54 -2.96
CA LEU A 70 0.02 8.12 -3.12
C LEU A 70 1.34 7.89 -3.87
N CYS A 71 1.57 8.62 -4.98
CA CYS A 71 2.83 8.54 -5.71
C CYS A 71 4.04 8.91 -4.83
N ARG A 72 3.89 9.94 -3.99
CA ARG A 72 4.95 10.39 -3.06
C ARG A 72 5.21 9.37 -1.95
N VAL A 73 4.16 8.74 -1.43
CA VAL A 73 4.31 7.65 -0.44
C VAL A 73 5.07 6.48 -1.08
N GLU A 74 4.73 6.09 -2.31
CA GLU A 74 5.40 4.99 -3.01
C GLU A 74 6.88 5.30 -3.27
N GLU A 75 7.20 6.54 -3.61
CA GLU A 75 8.56 7.03 -3.81
C GLU A 75 9.39 7.11 -2.52
N ALA A 76 8.73 7.21 -1.35
CA ALA A 76 9.40 7.24 -0.06
C ALA A 76 9.74 5.85 0.50
N TYR A 77 9.22 4.77 -0.12
CA TYR A 77 9.70 3.42 0.13
C TYR A 77 11.01 3.16 -0.61
N LEU A 78 12.04 2.67 0.09
CA LEU A 78 13.37 2.46 -0.50
C LEU A 78 13.41 1.21 -1.38
N PRO A 79 13.63 1.33 -2.71
CA PRO A 79 13.63 0.17 -3.62
C PRO A 79 14.81 -0.79 -3.40
N ALA A 80 15.86 -0.32 -2.72
CA ALA A 80 17.01 -1.14 -2.37
C ALA A 80 16.71 -2.19 -1.28
N ASN A 81 15.63 -2.01 -0.51
CA ASN A 81 15.20 -2.99 0.47
C ASN A 81 14.61 -4.21 -0.25
N SER A 82 15.12 -5.40 0.07
CA SER A 82 14.62 -6.66 -0.52
C SER A 82 13.20 -7.01 -0.08
N TYR A 83 12.73 -6.49 1.06
CA TYR A 83 11.40 -6.79 1.61
C TYR A 83 10.59 -5.54 1.96
N HIS A 84 11.03 -4.71 2.92
CA HIS A 84 10.32 -3.49 3.36
C HIS A 84 10.39 -2.37 2.31
N ASN A 85 9.70 -2.57 1.19
CA ASN A 85 9.59 -1.68 0.03
C ASN A 85 8.11 -1.46 -0.32
N ALA A 86 7.83 -0.68 -1.36
CA ALA A 86 6.47 -0.33 -1.75
C ALA A 86 5.59 -1.54 -2.09
N LEU A 87 6.19 -2.64 -2.57
CA LEU A 87 5.46 -3.86 -2.90
C LEU A 87 4.91 -4.56 -1.65
N HIS A 88 5.71 -4.60 -0.58
CA HIS A 88 5.25 -5.10 0.72
C HIS A 88 4.13 -4.23 1.29
N ALA A 89 4.25 -2.90 1.21
CA ALA A 89 3.17 -1.99 1.60
C ALA A 89 1.89 -2.22 0.80
N ALA A 90 2.01 -2.46 -0.52
CA ALA A 90 0.88 -2.79 -1.38
C ALA A 90 0.22 -4.13 -1.00
N ASP A 91 1.02 -5.13 -0.64
CA ASP A 91 0.53 -6.44 -0.18
C ASP A 91 -0.25 -6.34 1.14
N VAL A 92 0.31 -5.64 2.13
CA VAL A 92 -0.35 -5.38 3.41
C VAL A 92 -1.63 -4.56 3.22
N THR A 93 -1.61 -3.54 2.36
CA THR A 93 -2.81 -2.74 2.04
C THR A 93 -3.90 -3.57 1.36
N THR A 94 -3.51 -4.47 0.44
CA THR A 94 -4.44 -5.40 -0.22
C THR A 94 -5.06 -6.36 0.80
N SER A 95 -4.24 -6.94 1.67
CA SER A 95 -4.69 -7.81 2.76
C SER A 95 -5.62 -7.10 3.73
N MET A 96 -5.31 -5.85 4.10
CA MET A 96 -6.19 -5.01 4.90
C MET A 96 -7.53 -4.80 4.19
N GLY A 97 -7.50 -4.44 2.90
CA GLY A 97 -8.67 -4.31 2.03
C GLY A 97 -9.54 -5.58 1.96
N TYR A 98 -8.93 -6.76 2.00
CA TYR A 98 -9.66 -8.03 2.11
C TYR A 98 -10.33 -8.19 3.48
N PHE A 99 -9.61 -7.93 4.57
CA PHE A 99 -10.14 -8.11 5.93
C PHE A 99 -11.30 -7.16 6.25
N ILE A 100 -11.19 -5.88 5.89
CA ILE A 100 -12.25 -4.89 6.16
C ILE A 100 -13.54 -5.16 5.38
N ARG A 101 -13.49 -5.96 4.30
CA ARG A 101 -14.67 -6.42 3.56
C ARG A 101 -15.36 -7.64 4.19
N GLN A 102 -14.71 -8.34 5.11
CA GLN A 102 -15.31 -9.52 5.73
C GLN A 102 -16.55 -9.11 6.54
N PRO A 103 -17.72 -9.73 6.35
CA PRO A 103 -18.97 -9.29 6.97
C PRO A 103 -18.89 -9.16 8.50
N GLN A 104 -18.08 -10.00 9.14
CA GLN A 104 -17.85 -10.02 10.57
C GLN A 104 -17.16 -8.75 11.08
N LEU A 105 -16.27 -8.16 10.27
CA LEU A 105 -15.56 -6.91 10.58
C LEU A 105 -16.29 -5.70 10.00
N ALA A 106 -16.69 -5.76 8.73
CA ALA A 106 -17.30 -4.66 7.98
C ALA A 106 -18.48 -4.01 8.71
N ARG A 107 -19.32 -4.80 9.38
CA ARG A 107 -20.49 -4.32 10.14
C ARG A 107 -20.15 -3.45 11.35
N HIS A 108 -18.89 -3.45 11.79
CA HIS A 108 -18.42 -2.67 12.94
C HIS A 108 -17.58 -1.46 12.52
N LEU A 109 -17.23 -1.34 11.24
CA LEU A 109 -16.37 -0.27 10.75
C LEU A 109 -17.20 0.91 10.24
N THR A 110 -16.80 2.11 10.64
CA THR A 110 -17.25 3.36 10.02
C THR A 110 -16.43 3.65 8.75
N PRO A 111 -16.87 4.60 7.91
CA PRO A 111 -16.05 5.11 6.81
C PRO A 111 -14.70 5.65 7.28
N LEU A 112 -14.64 6.25 8.48
CA LEU A 112 -13.39 6.76 9.05
C LEU A 112 -12.44 5.61 9.43
N ASP A 113 -12.95 4.57 10.10
CA ASP A 113 -12.14 3.39 10.45
C ASP A 113 -11.57 2.73 9.19
N THR A 114 -12.37 2.66 8.13
CA THR A 114 -11.94 2.12 6.83
C THR A 114 -10.82 2.95 6.20
N LEU A 115 -10.98 4.28 6.19
CA LEU A 115 -9.95 5.19 5.68
C LEU A 115 -8.66 5.07 6.50
N CYS A 116 -8.76 5.12 7.82
CA CYS A 116 -7.61 5.00 8.73
C CYS A 116 -6.89 3.67 8.58
N ALA A 117 -7.62 2.55 8.50
CA ALA A 117 -7.03 1.22 8.35
C ALA A 117 -6.25 1.07 7.04
N LEU A 118 -6.82 1.56 5.92
CA LEU A 118 -6.15 1.52 4.62
C LEU A 118 -4.93 2.42 4.56
N ILE A 119 -5.01 3.64 5.11
CA ILE A 119 -3.85 4.55 5.18
C ILE A 119 -2.77 3.98 6.10
N ALA A 120 -3.13 3.46 7.27
CA ALA A 120 -2.19 2.85 8.21
C ALA A 120 -1.43 1.69 7.55
N ALA A 121 -2.15 0.77 6.90
CA ALA A 121 -1.53 -0.34 6.16
C ALA A 121 -0.56 0.15 5.06
N LEU A 122 -0.93 1.22 4.36
CA LEU A 122 -0.16 1.79 3.27
C LEU A 122 1.16 2.43 3.71
N VAL A 123 1.19 3.03 4.90
CA VAL A 123 2.35 3.82 5.38
C VAL A 123 3.10 3.14 6.52
N HIS A 124 2.70 1.94 6.96
CA HIS A 124 3.23 1.32 8.18
C HIS A 124 4.75 1.05 8.19
N ASP A 125 5.40 1.10 7.03
CA ASP A 125 6.84 0.85 6.84
C ASP A 125 7.50 2.01 6.05
N LEU A 126 6.88 3.19 6.01
CA LEU A 126 7.32 4.31 5.19
C LEU A 126 8.73 4.77 5.60
N GLY A 127 9.68 4.86 4.66
CA GLY A 127 11.05 5.24 4.97
C GLY A 127 11.88 4.18 5.72
N HIS A 128 11.40 2.94 5.81
CA HIS A 128 12.13 1.84 6.45
C HIS A 128 13.55 1.67 5.87
N THR A 129 14.57 1.59 6.73
CA THR A 129 16.00 1.62 6.34
C THR A 129 16.60 0.24 6.02
N GLY A 130 15.81 -0.82 6.18
CA GLY A 130 16.19 -2.21 5.84
C GLY A 130 16.87 -2.96 6.99
N VAL A 131 17.01 -2.33 8.14
CA VAL A 131 17.52 -2.89 9.40
C VAL A 131 16.44 -2.84 10.48
N ASN A 132 16.62 -3.54 11.60
CA ASN A 132 15.64 -3.59 12.70
C ASN A 132 15.94 -2.56 13.80
N ASN A 133 14.99 -2.34 14.70
CA ASN A 133 15.13 -1.41 15.85
C ASN A 133 16.37 -1.70 16.71
N GLY A 134 16.69 -2.98 16.97
CA GLY A 134 17.86 -3.35 17.76
C GLY A 134 19.19 -2.97 17.09
N PHE A 135 19.26 -2.98 15.76
CA PHE A 135 20.42 -2.47 15.03
C PHE A 135 20.56 -0.96 15.22
N LEU A 136 19.47 -0.20 15.08
CA LEU A 136 19.47 1.26 15.26
C LEU A 136 19.88 1.67 16.68
N GLU A 137 19.37 0.96 17.69
CA GLU A 137 19.76 1.14 19.09
C GLU A 137 21.27 0.85 19.29
N ALA A 138 21.74 -0.31 18.81
CA ALA A 138 23.13 -0.74 18.98
C ALA A 138 24.14 0.19 18.29
N THR A 139 23.76 0.81 17.16
CA THR A 139 24.60 1.76 16.43
C THR A 139 24.42 3.21 16.87
N ARG A 140 23.50 3.48 17.82
CA ARG A 140 23.11 4.84 18.24
C ARG A 140 22.72 5.71 17.06
N ASP A 141 21.90 5.14 16.17
CA ASP A 141 21.36 5.85 15.03
C ASP A 141 20.58 7.10 15.47
N ALA A 142 20.53 8.12 14.63
CA ALA A 142 19.80 9.35 14.93
C ALA A 142 18.32 9.12 15.22
N LEU A 143 17.69 8.13 14.58
CA LEU A 143 16.30 7.75 14.86
C LEU A 143 16.17 7.13 16.26
N ALA A 144 17.11 6.30 16.68
CA ALA A 144 17.12 5.69 18.01
C ALA A 144 17.17 6.76 19.11
N ILE A 145 18.05 7.76 18.92
CA ILE A 145 18.15 8.92 19.81
C ILE A 145 16.85 9.74 19.80
N THR A 146 16.25 9.96 18.62
CA THR A 146 15.03 10.77 18.47
C THR A 146 13.84 10.13 19.18
N TYR A 147 13.71 8.81 19.09
CA TYR A 147 12.57 8.06 19.63
C TYR A 147 12.87 7.35 20.96
N ASN A 148 14.00 7.67 21.58
CA ASN A 148 14.43 7.13 22.89
C ASN A 148 14.35 5.59 22.95
N ASP A 149 14.79 4.93 21.88
CA ASP A 149 14.79 3.48 21.72
C ASP A 149 13.41 2.79 21.77
N ILE A 150 12.31 3.55 21.78
CA ILE A 150 10.94 3.02 21.85
C ILE A 150 10.33 3.02 20.45
N SER A 151 10.09 1.82 19.90
CA SER A 151 9.41 1.64 18.60
C SER A 151 9.99 2.58 17.53
N ILE A 152 11.30 2.50 17.33
CA ILE A 152 12.09 3.51 16.61
C ILE A 152 11.59 3.69 15.18
N LEU A 153 11.48 2.58 14.44
CA LEU A 153 11.00 2.58 13.06
C LEU A 153 9.51 2.91 13.01
N GLU A 154 8.70 2.34 13.90
CA GLU A 154 7.25 2.55 13.90
C GLU A 154 6.83 3.99 14.23
N ASN A 155 7.62 4.72 15.03
CA ASN A 155 7.43 6.17 15.21
C ASN A 155 7.97 7.00 14.05
N HIS A 156 8.93 6.46 13.28
CA HIS A 156 9.50 7.15 12.12
C HIS A 156 8.56 7.15 10.92
N HIS A 157 7.88 6.03 10.68
CA HIS A 157 6.93 5.80 9.59
C HIS A 157 5.78 6.83 9.59
#